data_AF-X1PJ53-F1
#
_entry.id   AF-X1PJ53-F1
#
_cell.length_a   1.000
_cell.length_b   1.000
_cell.length_c   1.000
_cell.angle_alpha   90.00
_cell.angle_beta   90.00
_cell.angle_gamma   90.00
#
_symmetry.space_group_name_H-M   'P 1'
#
loop_
_entity.id
_entity.type
_entity.pdbx_description
1 polymer ?
#
loop_
_entity_poly.entity_id
_entity_poly.type
_entity_poly.pdbx_seq_one_letter_code
_entity_poly.pdbx_strand_id
1 'polypeptide(L)'
;MELKELGILGYMEKYKHENLFLCQDEEAGFKAVIAIHSTTLGPATGGTRMWNYDSEMDAIEDALRLSRGMTYKYAAAGVNLGGGKA
;
A
#
# COMPACT_ATOMS: atom_id res chain seq x y z
N MET A 1 -7.80 -12.60 -0.79
CA MET A 1 -8.34 -13.65 -1.72
C MET A 1 -8.13 -13.24 -3.18
N GLU A 2 -8.52 -12.02 -3.52
CA GLU A 2 -8.39 -11.47 -4.88
C GLU A 2 -6.94 -11.23 -5.31
N LEU A 3 -6.03 -10.84 -4.39
CA LEU A 3 -4.60 -10.71 -4.70
C LEU A 3 -3.97 -12.05 -5.10
N LYS A 4 -4.41 -13.16 -4.47
CA LYS A 4 -3.88 -14.50 -4.75
C LYS A 4 -4.30 -15.01 -6.14
N GLU A 5 -5.43 -14.53 -6.66
CA GLU A 5 -5.93 -14.89 -8.00
C GLU A 5 -5.33 -14.01 -9.11
N LEU A 6 -5.25 -12.69 -8.89
CA LEU A 6 -4.77 -11.72 -9.89
C LEU A 6 -3.25 -11.60 -9.93
N GLY A 7 -2.56 -12.00 -8.86
CA GLY A 7 -1.17 -11.65 -8.61
C GLY A 7 -1.00 -10.15 -8.31
N ILE A 8 0.23 -9.77 -7.92
CA ILE A 8 0.55 -8.40 -7.49
C ILE A 8 0.28 -7.39 -8.60
N LEU A 9 0.85 -7.62 -9.79
CA LEU A 9 0.70 -6.68 -10.91
C LEU A 9 -0.75 -6.59 -11.40
N GLY A 10 -1.48 -7.71 -11.46
CA GLY A 10 -2.89 -7.71 -11.84
C GLY A 10 -3.77 -6.97 -10.84
N TYR A 11 -3.48 -7.08 -9.54
CA TYR A 11 -4.16 -6.29 -8.51
C TYR A 11 -3.85 -4.80 -8.64
N MET A 12 -2.58 -4.45 -8.84
CA MET A 12 -2.15 -3.07 -9.05
C MET A 12 -2.79 -2.45 -10.29
N GLU A 13 -2.86 -3.18 -11.42
CA GLU A 13 -3.51 -2.73 -12.64
C GLU A 13 -5.01 -2.51 -12.43
N LYS A 14 -5.69 -3.49 -11.82
CA LYS A 14 -7.13 -3.42 -11.54
C LYS A 14 -7.51 -2.18 -10.74
N TYR A 15 -6.72 -1.84 -9.73
CA TYR A 15 -6.98 -0.71 -8.83
C TYR A 15 -6.15 0.54 -9.13
N LYS A 16 -5.34 0.52 -10.20
CA LYS A 16 -4.49 1.63 -10.64
C LYS A 16 -3.50 2.12 -9.58
N HIS A 17 -2.91 1.21 -8.81
CA HIS A 17 -1.80 1.56 -7.91
C HIS A 17 -0.61 2.05 -8.72
N GLU A 18 -0.01 3.16 -8.28
CA GLU A 18 1.17 3.74 -8.92
C GLU A 18 2.44 2.93 -8.61
N ASN A 19 2.66 2.56 -7.34
CA ASN A 19 3.88 1.86 -6.93
C ASN A 19 3.67 0.90 -5.75
N LEU A 20 4.54 -0.11 -5.68
CA LEU A 20 4.74 -0.99 -4.55
C LEU A 20 6.25 -1.14 -4.32
N PHE A 21 6.71 -0.92 -3.09
CA PHE A 21 8.10 -1.08 -2.69
C PHE A 21 8.19 -2.18 -1.62
N LEU A 22 9.10 -3.12 -1.82
CA LEU A 22 9.47 -4.12 -0.83
C LEU A 22 10.83 -3.72 -0.27
N CYS A 23 10.88 -3.45 1.02
CA CYS A 23 12.09 -3.03 1.71
C CYS A 23 12.53 -4.14 2.65
N GLN A 24 13.83 -4.42 2.69
CA GLN A 24 14.42 -5.37 3.61
C GLN A 24 15.79 -4.85 4.03
N ASP A 25 16.09 -5.04 5.32
CA ASP A 25 17.39 -4.76 5.91
C ASP A 25 17.74 -5.93 6.83
N GLU A 26 18.86 -6.60 6.55
CA GLU A 26 19.32 -7.75 7.33
C GLU A 26 19.93 -7.33 8.67
N GLU A 27 20.70 -6.24 8.69
CA GLU A 27 21.38 -5.74 9.89
C GLU A 27 20.37 -5.19 10.90
N ALA A 28 19.40 -4.41 10.42
CA ALA A 28 18.30 -3.91 11.24
C ALA A 28 17.18 -4.94 11.47
N GLY A 29 17.22 -6.08 10.76
CA GLY A 29 16.30 -7.19 10.94
C GLY A 29 14.84 -6.88 10.59
N PHE A 30 14.59 -5.96 9.66
CA PHE A 30 13.21 -5.56 9.32
C PHE A 30 12.87 -5.81 7.84
N LYS A 31 11.57 -6.03 7.61
CA LYS A 31 10.94 -6.08 6.30
C LYS A 31 9.78 -5.10 6.31
N ALA A 32 9.56 -4.39 5.22
CA ALA A 32 8.44 -3.47 5.07
C ALA A 32 7.86 -3.52 3.66
N VAL A 33 6.58 -3.19 3.56
CA VAL A 33 5.87 -3.05 2.29
C VAL A 33 5.30 -1.66 2.22
N ILE A 34 5.74 -0.85 1.28
CA ILE A 34 5.22 0.51 1.08
C ILE A 34 4.39 0.52 -0.21
N ALA A 35 3.10 0.78 -0.09
CA ALA A 35 2.18 0.87 -1.22
C ALA A 35 1.76 2.32 -1.47
N ILE A 36 1.89 2.79 -2.70
CA ILE A 36 1.36 4.07 -3.17
C ILE A 36 0.22 3.78 -4.13
N HIS A 37 -1.00 4.16 -3.74
CA HIS A 37 -2.16 3.98 -4.59
C HIS A 37 -2.32 5.14 -5.58
N SER A 38 -2.25 6.39 -5.10
CA SER A 38 -2.36 7.56 -5.98
C SER A 38 -1.71 8.79 -5.37
N THR A 39 -1.04 9.58 -6.21
CA THR A 39 -0.46 10.90 -5.91
C THR A 39 -1.16 12.05 -6.64
N THR A 40 -2.32 11.80 -7.26
CA THR A 40 -3.01 12.79 -8.13
C THR A 40 -3.34 14.11 -7.44
N LEU A 41 -3.75 14.09 -6.16
CA LEU A 41 -4.07 15.30 -5.40
C LEU A 41 -2.87 15.92 -4.67
N GLY A 42 -1.74 15.22 -4.62
CA GLY A 42 -0.56 15.61 -3.86
C GLY A 42 0.24 14.41 -3.35
N PRO A 43 1.24 14.63 -2.49
CA PRO A 43 2.10 13.57 -1.97
C PRO A 43 1.31 12.46 -1.27
N ALA A 44 1.67 11.21 -1.53
CA ALA A 44 1.04 10.07 -0.88
C ALA A 44 1.34 10.07 0.62
N THR A 45 0.29 10.12 1.43
CA THR A 45 0.42 10.12 2.89
C THR A 45 -0.25 8.88 3.47
N GLY A 46 0.29 8.36 4.56
CA GLY A 46 -0.24 7.20 5.26
C GLY A 46 0.55 6.90 6.51
N GLY A 47 -0.11 6.37 7.54
CA GLY A 47 0.60 5.88 8.73
C GLY A 47 1.23 4.50 8.50
N THR A 48 2.34 4.22 9.17
CA THR A 48 3.02 2.92 9.17
C THR A 48 2.38 1.96 10.16
N ARG A 49 2.12 0.72 9.74
CA ARG A 49 1.60 -0.35 10.58
C ARG A 49 2.66 -1.44 10.77
N MET A 50 3.03 -1.68 12.02
CA MET A 50 3.79 -2.87 12.41
C MET A 50 2.81 -3.95 12.89
N TRP A 51 2.80 -5.10 12.24
CA TRP A 51 1.92 -6.21 12.58
C TRP A 51 2.54 -7.55 12.19
N ASN A 52 2.21 -8.62 12.92
CA ASN A 52 2.62 -9.98 12.58
C ASN A 52 1.64 -10.56 11.57
N TYR A 53 2.08 -10.73 10.33
CA TYR A 53 1.30 -11.38 9.28
C TYR A 53 1.71 -12.84 9.13
N ASP A 54 0.75 -13.70 8.80
CA ASP A 54 1.00 -15.13 8.58
C ASP A 54 1.82 -15.39 7.30
N SER A 55 1.78 -14.46 6.33
CA SER A 55 2.59 -14.52 5.11
C SER A 55 2.93 -13.14 4.54
N GLU A 56 3.97 -13.06 3.72
CA GLU A 56 4.36 -11.83 2.98
C GLU A 56 3.24 -11.36 2.06
N MET A 57 2.47 -12.28 1.46
CA MET A 57 1.34 -11.96 0.61
C MET A 57 0.20 -11.29 1.39
N ASP A 58 -0.03 -11.67 2.64
CA ASP A 58 -1.06 -11.04 3.47
C ASP A 58 -0.65 -9.61 3.85
N ALA A 59 0.65 -9.37 4.11
CA ALA A 59 1.18 -8.03 4.33
C ALA A 59 1.06 -7.13 3.08
N ILE A 60 1.34 -7.67 1.90
CA ILE A 60 1.20 -6.97 0.62
C ILE A 60 -0.28 -6.65 0.33
N GLU A 61 -1.20 -7.60 0.52
CA GLU A 61 -2.63 -7.38 0.34
C GLU A 61 -3.13 -6.27 1.27
N ASP A 62 -2.70 -6.24 2.54
CA ASP A 62 -3.11 -5.20 3.48
C ASP A 62 -2.55 -3.82 3.10
N ALA A 63 -1.27 -3.71 2.73
CA ALA A 63 -0.67 -2.45 2.30
C ALA A 63 -1.35 -1.88 1.05
N LEU A 64 -1.60 -2.70 0.03
CA LEU A 64 -2.31 -2.29 -1.20
C LEU A 64 -3.76 -1.87 -0.90
N ARG A 65 -4.48 -2.65 -0.09
CA ARG A 65 -5.88 -2.36 0.26
C ARG A 65 -6.01 -1.07 1.07
N LEU A 66 -5.12 -0.86 2.03
CA LEU A 66 -5.16 0.31 2.90
C LEU A 66 -4.67 1.58 2.22
N SER A 67 -3.63 1.53 1.39
CA SER A 67 -3.19 2.69 0.58
C SER A 67 -4.33 3.21 -0.30
N ARG A 68 -5.10 2.30 -0.92
CA ARG A 68 -6.33 2.66 -1.65
C ARG A 68 -7.36 3.35 -0.75
N GLY A 69 -7.59 2.80 0.44
CA GLY A 69 -8.45 3.43 1.45
C GLY A 69 -8.01 4.84 1.82
N MET A 70 -6.70 5.08 1.93
CA MET A 70 -6.14 6.41 2.23
C MET A 70 -6.39 7.41 1.12
N THR A 71 -6.29 7.01 -0.16
CA THR A 71 -6.64 7.90 -1.29
C THR A 71 -8.07 8.39 -1.18
N TYR A 72 -9.03 7.48 -0.98
CA TYR A 72 -10.44 7.87 -0.85
C TYR A 72 -10.69 8.70 0.41
N LYS A 73 -10.06 8.35 1.53
CA LYS A 73 -10.18 9.10 2.78
C LYS A 73 -9.75 10.55 2.62
N TYR A 74 -8.58 10.79 2.02
CA TYR A 74 -8.07 12.15 1.84
C TYR A 74 -8.81 12.93 0.76
N ALA A 75 -9.18 12.29 -0.35
CA ALA A 75 -10.03 12.92 -1.36
C ALA A 75 -11.38 13.35 -0.77
N ALA A 76 -12.04 12.47 0.01
CA ALA A 76 -13.30 12.79 0.67
C ALA A 76 -13.16 13.88 1.76
N ALA A 77 -12.00 13.96 2.42
CA ALA A 77 -11.71 15.01 3.39
C ALA A 77 -11.36 16.37 2.75
N GLY A 78 -11.21 16.43 1.41
CA GLY A 78 -10.91 17.67 0.69
C GLY A 78 -9.49 18.20 0.92
N VAL A 79 -8.53 17.33 1.23
CA VAL A 79 -7.12 17.71 1.41
C VAL A 79 -6.27 17.32 0.20
N ASN A 80 -5.23 18.09 -0.08
CA ASN A 80 -4.31 17.90 -1.21
C ASN A 80 -3.26 16.81 -0.92
N LEU A 81 -3.72 15.60 -0.59
CA LEU A 81 -2.87 14.45 -0.27
C LEU A 81 -3.31 13.22 -1.08
N GLY A 82 -2.31 12.47 -1.52
CA GLY A 82 -2.48 11.15 -2.10
C GLY A 82 -2.60 10.06 -1.04
N GLY A 83 -2.83 8.82 -1.46
CA GLY A 83 -2.96 7.67 -0.57
C GLY A 83 -1.75 6.75 -0.59
N GLY A 84 -1.07 6.65 0.54
CA GLY A 84 -0.01 5.68 0.78
C GLY A 84 -0.29 4.81 2.00
N LYS A 85 0.45 3.71 2.14
CA LYS A 85 0.49 2.92 3.37
C LYS A 85 1.83 2.18 3.48
N ALA A 86 2.31 2.05 4.71
CA ALA A 86 3.40 1.16 5.09
C ALA A 86 2.93 0.23 6.23
#